data_AF-A0A252BSM1-F1
#
_entry.id   AF-A0A252BSM1-F1
#
_cell.length_a   1.000
_cell.length_b   1.000
_cell.length_c   1.000
_cell.angle_alpha   90.00
_cell.angle_beta   90.00
_cell.angle_gamma   90.00
#
_symmetry.space_group_name_H-M   'P 1'
#
loop_
_entity.id
_entity.type
_entity.pdbx_description
1 polymer ?
#
loop_
_entity_poly.entity_id
_entity_poly.type
_entity_poly.pdbx_seq_one_letter_code
_entity_poly.pdbx_strand_id
1 'polypeptide(L)'
;MSAPRTRKAWRVTVRGYDHESTVYANSAGKARYSVFLDVSDVNDRISFPDIRVLRQPGADMEMPGLPPEAAGVSKMALAKLLHACGATREQPEKCGSRDHFYCSTGDAGMAELVSAGLMRPKGTGWAKGECYFQATQLGQIAARALCPLYQGDDFAWPEVAA
;
A
#
# COMPACT_ATOMS: atom_id res chain seq x y z
N MET A 1 0.22 9.94 -21.97
CA MET A 1 -0.19 9.05 -20.86
C MET A 1 1.07 8.65 -20.12
N SER A 2 1.12 8.80 -18.80
CA SER A 2 2.25 8.30 -18.00
C SER A 2 2.32 6.78 -18.11
N ALA A 3 3.53 6.22 -18.06
CA ALA A 3 3.70 4.77 -18.05
C ALA A 3 2.99 4.15 -16.83
N PRO A 4 2.39 2.95 -16.96
CA PRO A 4 1.71 2.30 -15.85
C PRO A 4 2.68 2.05 -14.70
N ARG A 5 2.22 2.32 -13.47
CA ARG A 5 2.99 2.07 -12.24
C ARG A 5 2.89 0.58 -11.93
N THR A 6 3.94 -0.17 -12.24
CA THR A 6 3.97 -1.63 -12.04
C THR A 6 4.87 -2.01 -10.86
N ARG A 7 4.31 -2.75 -9.91
CA ARG A 7 5.04 -3.39 -8.81
C ARG A 7 5.54 -4.75 -9.30
N LYS A 8 6.85 -4.83 -9.56
CA LYS A 8 7.51 -6.05 -10.08
C LYS A 8 7.59 -7.18 -9.06
N ALA A 9 7.20 -8.38 -9.47
CA ALA A 9 7.27 -9.60 -8.68
C ALA A 9 8.51 -10.45 -8.99
N TRP A 10 9.01 -11.12 -7.95
CA TRP A 10 10.14 -12.03 -8.01
C TRP A 10 9.80 -13.30 -7.26
N ARG A 11 9.95 -14.43 -7.94
CA ARG A 11 9.90 -15.75 -7.29
C ARG A 11 11.22 -15.97 -6.56
N VAL A 12 11.14 -16.32 -5.29
CA VAL A 12 12.29 -16.57 -4.43
C VAL A 12 12.24 -17.99 -3.88
N THR A 13 13.38 -18.66 -3.91
CA THR A 13 13.59 -19.97 -3.29
C THR A 13 14.87 -19.92 -2.44
N VAL A 14 14.82 -20.46 -1.24
CA VAL A 14 15.96 -20.50 -0.30
C VAL A 14 16.46 -21.94 -0.19
N ARG A 15 17.77 -22.15 -0.29
CA ARG A 15 18.35 -23.49 -0.17
C ARG A 15 18.01 -24.12 1.18
N GLY A 16 17.52 -25.37 1.15
CA GLY A 16 17.12 -26.08 2.36
C GLY A 16 15.74 -25.68 2.88
N TYR A 17 14.99 -24.88 2.13
CA TYR A 17 13.61 -24.54 2.41
C TYR A 17 12.73 -24.95 1.22
N ASP A 18 11.68 -25.73 1.48
CA ASP A 18 10.86 -26.35 0.43
C ASP A 18 9.80 -25.40 -0.17
N HIS A 19 9.60 -24.23 0.43
CA HIS A 19 8.60 -23.28 -0.03
C HIS A 19 9.19 -22.21 -0.96
N GLU A 20 8.45 -21.92 -2.02
CA GLU A 20 8.67 -20.75 -2.87
C GLU A 20 7.83 -19.57 -2.37
N SER A 21 8.39 -18.36 -2.40
CA SER A 21 7.70 -17.13 -2.02
C SER A 21 7.72 -16.13 -3.18
N THR A 22 6.68 -15.29 -3.27
CA THR A 22 6.66 -14.14 -4.18
C THR A 22 7.02 -12.87 -3.40
N VAL A 23 8.05 -12.17 -3.85
CA VAL A 23 8.53 -10.91 -3.25
C VAL A 23 8.42 -9.78 -4.26
N TYR A 24 7.92 -8.63 -3.83
CA TYR A 24 7.82 -7.44 -4.67
C TYR A 24 9.00 -6.49 -4.43
N ALA A 25 9.81 -6.23 -5.47
CA ALA A 25 10.99 -5.36 -5.35
C ALA A 25 11.36 -4.73 -6.70
N ASN A 26 12.10 -3.62 -6.70
CA ASN A 26 12.49 -2.94 -7.95
C ASN A 26 13.43 -3.78 -8.84
N SER A 27 14.17 -4.71 -8.22
CA SER A 27 15.23 -5.51 -8.83
C SER A 27 15.41 -6.83 -8.10
N ALA A 28 16.05 -7.79 -8.77
CA ALA A 28 16.40 -9.10 -8.20
C ALA A 28 17.27 -8.96 -6.94
N GLY A 29 18.23 -8.03 -6.95
CA GLY A 29 19.12 -7.80 -5.81
C GLY A 29 18.38 -7.30 -4.58
N LYS A 30 17.40 -6.40 -4.75
CA LYS A 30 16.55 -5.93 -3.65
C LYS A 30 15.62 -7.02 -3.12
N ALA A 31 15.03 -7.83 -4.00
CA ALA A 31 14.25 -9.00 -3.57
C ALA A 31 15.10 -9.98 -2.76
N ARG A 32 16.31 -10.31 -3.25
CA ARG A 32 17.24 -11.20 -2.56
C ARG A 32 17.65 -10.66 -1.20
N TYR A 33 17.99 -9.37 -1.13
CA TYR A 33 18.40 -8.72 0.11
C TYR A 33 17.28 -8.68 1.15
N SER A 34 16.03 -8.42 0.74
CA SER A 34 14.88 -8.46 1.64
C SER A 34 14.70 -9.85 2.26
N VAL A 35 14.83 -10.92 1.47
CA VAL A 35 14.72 -12.30 1.99
C VAL A 35 15.93 -12.67 2.83
N PHE A 36 17.12 -12.18 2.49
CA PHE A 36 18.31 -12.38 3.31
C PHE A 36 18.12 -11.84 4.72
N LEU A 37 17.64 -10.59 4.85
CA LEU A 37 17.38 -10.00 6.16
C LEU A 37 16.36 -10.82 6.97
N ASP A 38 15.24 -11.20 6.35
CA ASP A 38 14.17 -11.98 6.98
C ASP A 38 14.65 -13.36 7.48
N VAL A 39 15.40 -14.09 6.65
CA VAL A 39 15.90 -15.43 7.02
C VAL A 39 17.09 -15.35 7.99
N SER A 40 17.96 -14.35 7.84
CA SER A 40 19.15 -14.20 8.71
C SER A 40 18.80 -13.92 10.16
N ASP A 41 17.60 -13.37 10.43
CA ASP A 41 17.10 -13.13 11.78
C ASP A 41 16.83 -14.44 12.55
N VAL A 42 16.54 -15.52 11.83
CA VAL A 42 16.18 -16.82 12.42
C VAL A 42 17.18 -17.94 12.10
N ASN A 43 18.03 -17.77 11.09
CA ASN A 43 19.02 -18.76 10.68
C ASN A 43 20.26 -18.09 10.05
N ASP A 44 21.33 -18.01 10.83
CA ASP A 44 22.61 -17.40 10.45
C ASP A 44 23.44 -18.24 9.45
N ARG A 45 23.03 -19.48 9.15
CA ARG A 45 23.72 -20.37 8.20
C ARG A 45 23.35 -20.11 6.75
N ILE A 46 22.22 -19.45 6.51
CA ILE A 46 21.79 -19.10 5.15
C ILE A 46 22.56 -17.88 4.69
N SER A 47 23.28 -18.03 3.58
CA SER A 47 24.05 -16.96 2.98
C SER A 47 23.34 -16.37 1.78
N PHE A 48 23.75 -15.18 1.35
CA PHE A 48 23.15 -14.51 0.18
C PHE A 48 23.15 -15.36 -1.11
N PRO A 49 24.19 -16.18 -1.41
CA PRO A 49 24.17 -17.14 -2.52
C PRO A 49 23.13 -18.27 -2.42
N ASP A 50 22.67 -18.61 -1.21
CA ASP A 50 21.67 -19.66 -0.99
C ASP A 50 20.25 -19.21 -1.40
N ILE A 51 20.08 -17.93 -1.75
CA ILE A 51 18.80 -17.32 -2.11
C ILE A 51 18.73 -17.12 -3.63
N ARG A 52 17.95 -17.96 -4.31
CA ARG A 52 17.70 -17.82 -5.74
C ARG A 52 16.49 -16.93 -5.98
N VAL A 53 16.64 -16.00 -6.91
CA VAL A 53 15.60 -15.04 -7.29
C VAL A 53 15.41 -15.09 -8.80
N LEU A 54 14.18 -15.27 -9.24
CA LEU A 54 13.79 -15.31 -10.64
C LEU A 54 12.66 -14.31 -10.89
N ARG A 55 12.75 -13.59 -12.00
CA ARG A 55 11.70 -12.64 -12.40
C ARG A 55 10.40 -13.39 -12.65
N GLN A 56 9.28 -12.88 -12.15
CA GLN A 56 7.95 -13.47 -12.34
C GLN A 56 6.95 -12.46 -12.92
N PRO A 57 7.03 -12.13 -14.23
CA PRO A 57 6.20 -11.07 -14.81
C PRO A 57 4.69 -11.30 -14.70
N GLY A 58 4.25 -12.56 -14.76
CA GLY A 58 2.84 -12.91 -14.61
C GLY A 58 2.25 -12.65 -13.22
N ALA A 59 3.07 -12.32 -12.23
CA ALA A 59 2.64 -11.93 -10.89
C ALA A 59 2.85 -10.44 -10.60
N ASP A 60 3.22 -9.63 -11.60
CA ASP A 60 3.31 -8.18 -11.43
C ASP A 60 1.94 -7.58 -11.09
N MET A 61 1.96 -6.54 -10.26
CA MET A 61 0.75 -5.77 -9.95
C MET A 61 0.81 -4.42 -10.65
N GLU A 62 -0.17 -4.17 -11.50
CA GLU A 62 -0.42 -2.84 -12.04
C GLU A 62 -1.21 -2.02 -11.02
N MET A 63 -0.66 -0.88 -10.63
CA MET A 63 -1.36 0.05 -9.76
C MET A 63 -2.34 0.87 -10.60
N PRO A 64 -3.57 1.09 -10.11
CA PRO A 64 -4.55 1.88 -10.85
C PRO A 64 -4.10 3.35 -10.97
N GLY A 65 -4.64 4.04 -11.97
CA GLY A 65 -4.55 5.50 -12.04
C GLY A 65 -5.34 6.15 -10.90
N LEU A 66 -4.94 7.38 -10.53
CA LEU A 66 -5.67 8.15 -9.53
C LEU A 66 -7.05 8.55 -10.09
N PRO A 67 -8.16 8.23 -9.41
CA PRO A 67 -9.48 8.67 -9.84
C PRO A 67 -9.61 10.21 -9.84
N PRO A 68 -10.34 10.82 -10.77
CA PRO A 68 -10.54 12.27 -10.82
C PRO A 68 -11.07 12.88 -9.51
N GLU A 69 -11.94 12.15 -8.81
CA GLU A 69 -12.54 12.57 -7.54
C GLU A 69 -11.49 12.72 -6.43
N ALA A 70 -10.36 12.01 -6.53
CA ALA A 70 -9.26 12.10 -5.58
C ALA A 70 -8.22 13.17 -5.97
N ALA A 71 -8.29 13.74 -7.17
CA ALA A 71 -7.30 14.71 -7.66
C ALA A 71 -7.40 16.06 -6.95
N GLY A 72 -8.61 16.48 -6.56
CA GLY A 72 -8.86 17.73 -5.83
C GLY A 72 -8.80 17.60 -4.32
N VAL A 73 -8.53 16.40 -3.79
CA VAL A 73 -8.52 16.14 -2.34
C VAL A 73 -7.16 16.50 -1.75
N SER A 74 -7.19 17.17 -0.59
CA SER A 74 -6.01 17.58 0.12
C SER A 74 -5.13 16.39 0.50
N LYS A 75 -3.80 16.62 0.47
CA LYS A 75 -2.81 15.62 0.89
C LYS A 75 -3.08 15.08 2.29
N MET A 76 -3.55 15.92 3.21
CA MET A 76 -3.86 15.53 4.59
C MET A 76 -5.06 14.58 4.65
N ALA A 77 -6.12 14.84 3.88
CA ALA A 77 -7.26 13.93 3.76
C ALA A 77 -6.85 12.61 3.09
N LEU A 78 -6.08 12.66 2.00
CA LEU A 78 -5.56 11.46 1.34
C LEU A 78 -4.66 10.62 2.26
N ALA A 79 -3.88 11.24 3.15
CA ALA A 79 -3.11 10.53 4.16
C ALA A 79 -4.00 9.75 5.14
N LYS A 80 -5.17 10.29 5.53
CA LYS A 80 -6.16 9.57 6.34
C LYS A 80 -6.77 8.41 5.58
N LEU A 81 -7.07 8.57 4.29
CA LEU A 81 -7.55 7.49 3.44
C LEU A 81 -6.51 6.35 3.33
N LEU A 82 -5.25 6.69 3.08
CA LEU A 82 -4.14 5.73 3.03
C LEU A 82 -4.00 4.98 4.35
N HIS A 83 -4.05 5.71 5.47
CA HIS A 83 -4.08 5.10 6.79
C HIS A 83 -5.29 4.16 6.91
N ALA A 84 -6.52 4.60 6.63
CA ALA A 84 -7.72 3.77 6.68
C ALA A 84 -7.60 2.47 5.88
N CYS A 85 -6.88 2.53 4.75
CA CYS A 85 -6.62 1.39 3.88
C CYS A 85 -5.40 0.54 4.28
N GLY A 86 -4.70 0.87 5.37
CA GLY A 86 -3.54 0.12 5.86
C GLY A 86 -2.27 0.32 5.04
N ALA A 87 -2.20 1.36 4.21
CA ALA A 87 -0.99 1.68 3.47
C ALA A 87 0.01 2.43 4.35
N THR A 88 1.25 1.94 4.41
CA THR A 88 2.40 2.67 4.96
C THR A 88 3.59 2.59 3.99
N ARG A 89 4.65 3.35 4.27
CA ARG A 89 5.89 3.29 3.48
C ARG A 89 6.66 2.00 3.77
N GLU A 90 6.52 1.46 4.97
CA GLU A 90 7.20 0.26 5.44
C GLU A 90 6.52 -1.00 4.93
N GLN A 91 5.20 -0.97 4.74
CA GLN A 91 4.37 -2.13 4.39
C GLN A 91 3.36 -1.78 3.27
N PRO A 92 3.83 -1.38 2.07
CA PRO A 92 2.97 -0.98 0.96
C PRO A 92 2.10 -2.13 0.42
N GLU A 93 2.47 -3.39 0.67
CA GLU A 93 1.68 -4.58 0.36
C GLU A 93 0.41 -4.71 1.21
N LYS A 94 0.35 -4.06 2.37
CA LYS A 94 -0.86 -4.03 3.22
C LYS A 94 -1.92 -3.05 2.75
N CYS A 95 -1.67 -2.27 1.70
CA CYS A 95 -2.67 -1.37 1.14
C CYS A 95 -3.91 -2.15 0.65
N GLY A 96 -5.06 -1.87 1.25
CA GLY A 96 -6.33 -2.55 1.03
C GLY A 96 -6.59 -3.72 1.98
N SER A 97 -5.71 -4.01 2.93
CA SER A 97 -5.92 -5.05 3.97
C SER A 97 -7.00 -4.67 4.99
N ARG A 98 -7.27 -3.37 5.10
CA ARG A 98 -8.36 -2.79 5.89
C ARG A 98 -9.02 -1.68 5.08
N ASP A 99 -10.14 -1.20 5.58
CA ASP A 99 -10.98 -0.24 4.88
C ASP A 99 -11.70 0.73 5.81
N HIS A 100 -11.28 0.87 7.07
CA HIS A 100 -12.00 1.67 8.05
C HIS A 100 -11.08 2.56 8.87
N PHE A 101 -11.66 3.68 9.31
CA PHE A 101 -10.99 4.68 10.13
C PHE A 101 -11.93 5.17 11.22
N TYR A 102 -11.39 5.33 12.42
CA TYR A 102 -12.11 5.80 13.58
C TYR A 102 -11.62 7.20 13.94
N CYS A 103 -12.54 8.16 14.00
CA CYS A 103 -12.21 9.52 14.45
C CYS A 103 -13.48 10.30 14.85
N SER A 104 -13.28 11.59 15.15
CA SER A 104 -14.38 12.54 15.35
C SER A 104 -15.21 12.70 14.08
N THR A 105 -16.53 12.85 14.25
CA THR A 105 -17.49 13.23 13.19
C THR A 105 -17.21 14.61 12.60
N GLY A 106 -16.55 15.50 13.36
CA GLY A 106 -16.19 16.85 12.93
C GLY A 106 -14.82 16.96 12.24
N ASP A 107 -14.19 15.83 11.89
CA ASP A 107 -12.88 15.86 11.23
C ASP A 107 -13.00 16.39 9.79
N ALA A 108 -12.36 17.54 9.52
CA ALA A 108 -12.44 18.22 8.22
C ALA A 108 -11.90 17.37 7.06
N GLY A 109 -10.84 16.59 7.29
CA GLY A 109 -10.27 15.71 6.26
C GLY A 109 -11.19 14.55 5.93
N MET A 110 -11.90 14.01 6.93
CA MET A 110 -12.93 12.99 6.68
C MET A 110 -14.15 13.56 5.96
N ALA A 111 -14.58 14.78 6.31
CA ALA A 111 -15.65 15.45 5.58
C ALA A 111 -15.31 15.64 4.10
N GLU A 112 -14.06 16.02 3.80
CA GLU A 112 -13.55 16.13 2.44
C GLU A 112 -13.59 14.78 1.69
N LEU A 113 -13.08 13.71 2.31
CA LEU A 113 -13.13 12.36 1.73
C LEU A 113 -14.55 11.86 1.49
N VAL A 114 -15.48 12.19 2.39
CA VAL A 114 -16.91 11.84 2.22
C VAL A 114 -17.53 12.65 1.09
N SER A 115 -17.23 13.94 1.00
CA SER A 115 -17.70 14.81 -0.09
C SER A 115 -17.19 14.34 -1.46
N ALA A 116 -15.96 13.82 -1.51
CA ALA A 116 -15.36 13.23 -2.71
C ALA A 116 -15.83 11.78 -2.98
N GLY A 117 -16.69 11.21 -2.13
CA GLY A 117 -17.19 9.83 -2.29
C GLY A 117 -16.15 8.74 -2.01
N LEU A 118 -15.00 9.07 -1.43
CA LEU A 118 -13.90 8.15 -1.12
C LEU A 118 -14.12 7.40 0.20
N MET A 119 -14.85 8.00 1.14
CA MET A 119 -15.23 7.40 2.40
C MET A 119 -16.74 7.55 2.64
N ARG A 120 -17.30 6.72 3.51
CA ARG A 120 -18.69 6.83 4.00
C ARG A 120 -18.76 6.56 5.49
N PRO A 121 -19.68 7.21 6.25
CA PRO A 121 -19.93 6.83 7.63
C PRO A 121 -20.51 5.40 7.69
N LYS A 122 -20.04 4.60 8.65
CA LYS A 122 -20.43 3.19 8.85
C LYS A 122 -21.10 2.93 10.21
N GLY A 123 -21.11 3.90 11.12
CA GLY A 123 -21.82 3.79 12.40
C GLY A 123 -21.32 4.76 13.47
N THR A 124 -21.92 4.68 14.66
CA THR A 124 -21.50 5.46 15.83
C THR A 124 -20.19 4.93 16.41
N GLY A 125 -19.35 5.85 16.90
CA GLY A 125 -18.13 5.52 17.63
C GLY A 125 -18.38 5.06 19.07
N TRP A 126 -17.31 4.97 19.85
CA TRP A 126 -17.38 4.55 21.25
C TRP A 126 -17.98 5.64 22.14
N ALA A 127 -17.76 6.92 21.80
CA ALA A 127 -18.34 8.06 22.49
C ALA A 127 -19.18 8.96 21.57
N LYS A 128 -19.91 9.88 22.19
CA LYS A 128 -20.71 10.89 21.49
C LYS A 128 -19.79 11.79 20.66
N GLY A 129 -20.11 11.93 19.37
CA GLY A 129 -19.33 12.75 18.44
C GLY A 129 -18.23 11.98 17.69
N GLU A 130 -18.07 10.69 17.93
CA GLU A 130 -17.12 9.82 17.21
C GLU A 130 -17.85 8.91 16.21
N CYS A 131 -17.15 8.50 15.15
CA CYS A 131 -17.72 7.70 14.07
C CYS A 131 -16.66 6.79 13.44
N TYR A 132 -17.12 5.63 12.96
CA TYR A 132 -16.36 4.82 12.03
C TYR A 132 -16.69 5.24 10.61
N PHE A 133 -15.66 5.52 9.82
CA PHE A 133 -15.77 5.71 8.39
C PHE A 133 -15.20 4.48 7.67
N GLN A 134 -15.78 4.16 6.52
CA GLN A 134 -15.34 3.07 5.66
C GLN A 134 -14.98 3.60 4.28
N ALA A 135 -13.84 3.16 3.74
CA ALA A 135 -13.45 3.42 2.37
C ALA A 135 -14.46 2.79 1.41
N THR A 136 -14.91 3.59 0.45
CA THR A 136 -15.70 3.08 -0.67
C THR A 136 -14.79 2.29 -1.62
N GLN A 137 -15.37 1.61 -2.61
CA GLN A 137 -14.57 1.00 -3.67
C GLN A 137 -13.68 2.03 -4.37
N LEU A 138 -14.21 3.23 -4.63
CA LEU A 138 -13.47 4.36 -5.19
C LEU A 138 -12.32 4.79 -4.26
N GLY A 139 -12.57 4.88 -2.96
CA GLY A 139 -11.55 5.16 -1.95
C GLY A 139 -10.43 4.12 -1.92
N GLN A 140 -10.75 2.84 -2.03
CA GLN A 140 -9.74 1.77 -2.09
C GLN A 140 -8.91 1.83 -3.39
N ILE A 141 -9.54 2.16 -4.52
CA ILE A 141 -8.83 2.38 -5.79
C ILE A 141 -7.88 3.57 -5.66
N ALA A 142 -8.36 4.70 -5.12
CA ALA A 142 -7.52 5.88 -4.88
C ALA A 142 -6.35 5.58 -3.92
N ALA A 143 -6.60 4.85 -2.83
CA ALA A 143 -5.54 4.43 -1.91
C ALA A 143 -4.48 3.56 -2.60
N ARG A 144 -4.89 2.59 -3.44
CA ARG A 144 -3.97 1.79 -4.25
C ARG A 144 -3.20 2.65 -5.26
N ALA A 145 -3.87 3.60 -5.92
CA ALA A 145 -3.23 4.51 -6.87
C ALA A 145 -2.15 5.39 -6.23
N LEU A 146 -2.32 5.75 -4.95
CA LEU A 146 -1.36 6.54 -4.18
C LEU A 146 -0.29 5.70 -3.48
N CYS A 147 -0.56 4.40 -3.29
CA CYS A 147 0.31 3.49 -2.55
C CYS A 147 1.73 3.43 -3.16
N PRO A 148 2.80 3.38 -2.34
CA PRO A 148 4.15 3.20 -2.84
C PRO A 148 4.32 1.86 -3.57
N LEU A 149 5.24 1.78 -4.52
CA LEU A 149 5.50 0.51 -5.20
C LEU A 149 6.30 -0.43 -4.31
N TYR A 150 7.32 0.09 -3.63
CA TYR A 150 8.22 -0.69 -2.79
C TYR A 150 8.40 -0.08 -1.41
N GLN A 151 8.90 -0.90 -0.48
CA GLN A 151 9.21 -0.45 0.87
C GLN A 151 10.21 0.72 0.86
N GLY A 152 9.89 1.78 1.58
CA GLY A 152 10.71 2.99 1.71
C GLY A 152 10.47 4.05 0.62
N ASP A 153 9.78 3.72 -0.47
CA ASP A 153 9.35 4.70 -1.47
C ASP A 153 8.39 5.74 -0.84
N ASP A 154 8.27 6.91 -1.45
CA ASP A 154 7.21 7.87 -1.09
C ASP A 154 5.88 7.47 -1.75
N PHE A 155 4.77 7.99 -1.20
CA PHE A 155 3.47 7.86 -1.82
C PHE A 155 3.43 8.67 -3.11
N ALA A 156 2.62 8.21 -4.07
CA ALA A 156 2.41 8.88 -5.34
C ALA A 156 1.42 10.04 -5.20
N TRP A 157 1.78 11.04 -4.38
CA TRP A 157 0.95 12.22 -4.16
C TRP A 157 0.61 12.90 -5.49
N PRO A 158 -0.66 13.33 -5.71
CA PRO A 158 -0.96 14.18 -6.85
C PRO A 158 -0.13 15.47 -6.73
N GLU A 159 0.45 15.91 -7.84
CA GLU A 159 1.01 17.25 -7.90
C GLU A 159 -0.13 18.23 -7.71
N VAL A 160 -0.11 18.97 -6.60
CA VAL A 160 -1.06 20.06 -6.40
C VAL A 160 -0.70 21.10 -7.44
N ALA A 161 -1.60 21.36 -8.40
CA ALA A 161 -1.45 22.49 -9.30
C ALA A 161 -1.33 23.75 -8.42
N ALA A 162 -0.17 24.40 -8.51
CA ALA A 162 0.12 25.65 -7.83
C ALA A 162 -0.78 26.78 -8.35
#